data_AF-A0A497G4T0-F1
#
_entry.id   AF-A0A497G4T0-F1
#
_cell.length_a   1.000
_cell.length_b   1.000
_cell.length_c   1.000
_cell.angle_alpha   90.00
_cell.angle_beta   90.00
_cell.angle_gamma   90.00
#
_symmetry.space_group_name_H-M   'P 1'
#
loop_
_entity.id
_entity.type
_entity.pdbx_description
1 polymer ?
#
loop_
_entity_poly.entity_id
_entity_poly.type
_entity_poly.pdbx_seq_one_letter_code
_entity_poly.pdbx_strand_id
1 'polypeptide(L)' 'MVVTVHYVSFHPTLIYDGFERIRLAYPVERVYLLYDGKQDKYGYVSKYNVRRLSRALSFIKPILFTVNP' A
#
# COMPACT_ATOMS: atom_id res chain seq x y z
N MET A 1 -5.12 -12.11 -14.58
CA MET A 1 -5.23 -10.80 -13.89
C MET A 1 -5.02 -11.04 -12.41
N VAL A 2 -4.32 -10.14 -11.72
CA VAL A 2 -4.02 -10.30 -10.29
C VAL A 2 -4.51 -9.12 -9.48
N VAL A 3 -4.95 -9.40 -8.27
CA VAL A 3 -5.26 -8.41 -7.23
C VAL A 3 -4.15 -8.50 -6.19
N THR A 4 -3.63 -7.35 -5.78
CA THR A 4 -2.58 -7.27 -4.76
C THR A 4 -3.10 -6.54 -3.52
N VAL A 5 -2.68 -7.04 -2.36
CA VAL A 5 -3.07 -6.49 -1.05
C VAL A 5 -1.81 -6.29 -0.25
N HIS A 6 -1.57 -5.07 0.21
CA HIS A 6 -0.36 -4.71 0.92
C HIS A 6 -0.69 -4.07 2.26
N TYR A 7 -0.17 -4.66 3.34
CA TYR A 7 -0.18 -4.03 4.67
C TYR A 7 0.97 -3.04 4.77
N VAL A 8 0.63 -1.76 4.84
CA VAL A 8 1.59 -0.67 4.89
C VAL A 8 1.95 -0.37 6.34
N SER A 9 3.19 -0.64 6.73
CA SER A 9 3.74 -0.30 8.04
C SER A 9 4.96 0.61 7.90
N PHE A 10 6.15 0.15 8.29
CA PHE A 10 7.35 0.98 8.41
C PHE A 10 8.16 1.13 7.11
N HIS A 11 8.09 0.13 6.21
CA HIS A 11 8.97 0.06 5.04
C HIS A 11 8.17 0.10 3.72
N PRO A 12 7.71 1.28 3.26
CA PRO A 12 6.93 1.39 2.03
C PRO A 12 7.74 1.03 0.77
N THR A 13 9.07 1.18 0.79
CA THR A 13 9.94 0.84 -0.34
C THR A 13 9.93 -0.65 -0.65
N LEU A 14 9.96 -1.52 0.37
CA LEU A 14 9.89 -2.98 0.16
C LEU A 14 8.57 -3.39 -0.53
N ILE A 15 7.47 -2.74 -0.14
CA ILE A 15 6.17 -2.95 -0.78
C ILE A 15 6.21 -2.49 -2.23
N TYR A 16 6.80 -1.32 -2.49
CA TYR A 16 6.91 -0.77 -3.84
C TYR A 16 7.74 -1.66 -4.77
N ASP A 17 8.93 -2.10 -4.32
CA ASP A 17 9.82 -2.95 -5.11
C ASP A 17 9.16 -4.32 -5.41
N GLY A 18 8.49 -4.90 -4.41
CA GLY A 18 7.73 -6.13 -4.60
C GLY A 18 6.57 -5.95 -5.57
N PHE A 19 5.84 -4.84 -5.46
CA PHE A 19 4.75 -4.49 -6.39
C PHE A 19 5.25 -4.33 -7.82
N GLU A 20 6.35 -3.62 -8.05
CA GLU A 20 6.90 -3.42 -9.40
C GLU A 20 7.26 -4.75 -10.07
N ARG A 21 7.86 -5.68 -9.31
CA ARG A 21 8.15 -7.03 -9.83
C ARG A 21 6.88 -7.76 -10.26
N ILE A 22 5.79 -7.66 -9.47
CA ILE A 22 4.50 -8.28 -9.81
C ILE A 22 3.85 -7.60 -11.03
N ARG A 23 3.89 -6.27 -11.10
CA ARG A 23 3.32 -5.49 -12.20
C ARG A 23 3.97 -5.81 -13.55
N LEU A 24 5.27 -6.10 -13.55
CA LEU A 24 6.00 -6.51 -14.76
C LEU A 24 5.67 -7.94 -15.19
N ALA A 25 5.37 -8.83 -14.24
CA ALA A 25 5.09 -10.23 -14.52
C ALA A 25 3.62 -10.51 -14.85
N TYR A 26 2.70 -9.71 -14.33
CA TYR A 26 1.27 -9.97 -14.42
C TYR A 26 0.45 -8.69 -14.66
N PRO A 27 -0.65 -8.77 -15.42
CA PRO A 27 -1.60 -7.68 -15.51
C PRO A 27 -2.31 -7.49 -14.16
N VAL A 28 -1.99 -6.39 -13.48
CA VAL A 28 -2.58 -6.00 -12.20
C VAL A 28 -3.90 -5.30 -12.44
N GLU A 29 -4.96 -5.85 -11.87
CA GLU A 29 -6.31 -5.29 -11.96
C GLU A 29 -6.59 -4.27 -10.85
N ARG A 30 -6.13 -4.59 -9.64
CA ARG A 30 -6.45 -3.80 -8.45
C ARG A 30 -5.37 -3.90 -7.38
N VAL A 31 -5.18 -2.80 -6.66
CA VAL A 31 -4.21 -2.69 -5.56
C VAL A 31 -4.93 -2.17 -4.33
N TYR A 32 -4.85 -2.91 -3.23
CA TYR A 32 -5.32 -2.47 -1.93
C TYR A 32 -4.14 -2.15 -1.02
N LEU A 33 -4.17 -0.96 -0.42
CA LEU A 33 -3.21 -0.55 0.60
C LEU A 33 -3.91 -0.46 1.95
N LEU A 34 -3.62 -1.44 2.80
CA LEU A 34 -4.15 -1.52 4.14
C LEU A 34 -3.22 -0.75 5.08
N TYR A 35 -3.77 0.07 5.98
CA TYR A 35 -2.98 0.88 6.90
C TYR A 35 -3.65 0.99 8.26
N ASP A 36 -2.84 1.13 9.31
CA ASP A 36 -3.30 1.15 10.69
C ASP A 36 -4.00 2.47 11.03
N GLY A 37 -5.25 2.36 11.51
CA GLY A 37 -6.14 3.44 11.88
C GLY A 37 -5.90 4.01 13.27
N LYS A 38 -5.14 3.32 14.13
CA LYS A 38 -4.88 3.74 15.51
C LYS A 38 -4.30 5.15 15.62
N GLN A 39 -4.55 5.77 16.76
CA GLN A 39 -3.97 7.07 17.14
C GLN A 39 -2.71 6.88 18.00
N ASP A 40 -1.84 5.96 17.61
CA ASP A 40 -0.56 5.70 18.26
C ASP A 40 0.62 5.95 17.29
N LYS A 41 1.84 5.87 17.81
CA LYS A 41 3.07 6.07 17.03
C LYS A 41 3.16 5.17 15.79
N TYR A 42 2.57 3.98 15.84
CA TYR A 42 2.62 3.01 14.75
C TYR A 42 1.56 3.33 13.68
N GLY A 43 0.35 3.69 14.10
CA GLY A 43 -0.71 4.22 13.25
C GLY A 43 -0.28 5.47 12.49
N TYR A 44 0.40 6.42 13.14
CA TYR A 44 0.92 7.61 12.47
C TYR A 44 1.95 7.28 11.38
N VAL A 45 2.89 6.36 11.65
CA VAL A 45 3.88 5.92 10.66
C VAL A 45 3.20 5.20 9.49
N SER A 46 2.27 4.29 9.76
CA SER A 46 1.51 3.58 8.74
C SER A 46 0.72 4.55 7.84
N LYS A 47 0.00 5.52 8.44
CA LYS A 47 -0.72 6.60 7.73
C LYS A 47 0.20 7.47 6.88
N TYR A 48 1.40 7.78 7.37
CA TYR A 48 2.38 8.54 6.60
C TYR A 48 2.86 7.75 5.38
N ASN A 49 3.21 6.48 5.58
CA ASN A 49 3.75 5.63 4.54
C ASN A 49 2.71 5.24 3.49
N VAL A 50 1.45 4.99 3.87
CA VAL A 50 0.39 4.69 2.91
C VAL A 50 0.12 5.89 1.99
N ARG A 51 0.19 7.13 2.51
CA ARG A 51 0.06 8.34 1.69
C ARG A 51 1.21 8.46 0.68
N ARG A 52 2.45 8.15 1.08
CA ARG A 52 3.60 8.14 0.17
C ARG A 52 3.43 7.08 -0.92
N LEU A 53 3.07 5.87 -0.54
CA LEU A 53 2.91 4.76 -1.48
C LEU A 53 1.74 4.99 -2.43
N SER A 54 0.62 5.53 -1.94
CA SER A 54 -0.54 5.91 -2.76
C SER A 54 -0.19 6.93 -3.84
N ARG A 55 0.66 7.92 -3.53
CA ARG A 55 1.18 8.89 -4.51
C ARG A 55 2.06 8.21 -5.55
N ALA A 56 3.00 7.36 -5.12
CA ALA A 56 3.90 6.64 -6.01
C ALA A 56 3.15 5.70 -6.96
N LEU A 57 2.06 5.08 -6.47
CA LEU A 57 1.21 4.18 -7.23
C LEU A 57 -0.01 4.87 -7.85
N SER A 58 -0.02 6.21 -7.94
CA SER A 58 -1.20 6.97 -8.38
C SER A 58 -1.71 6.58 -9.77
N PHE A 59 -0.82 6.12 -10.66
CA PHE A 59 -1.15 5.64 -12.00
C PHE A 59 -2.11 4.43 -12.01
N ILE A 60 -2.12 3.61 -10.95
CA ILE A 60 -3.02 2.46 -10.82
C ILE A 60 -4.19 2.71 -9.85
N LYS A 61 -4.25 3.90 -9.25
CA LYS A 61 -5.32 4.35 -8.33
C LYS A 61 -5.60 3.32 -7.20
N PRO A 62 -4.62 3.08 -6.30
CA PRO A 62 -4.78 2.11 -5.23
C PRO A 62 -5.93 2.47 -4.29
N ILE A 63 -6.63 1.45 -3.81
CA ILE A 63 -7.72 1.59 -2.83
C ILE A 63 -7.11 1.58 -1.43
N LEU A 64 -7.35 2.65 -0.68
CA LEU A 64 -6.92 2.76 0.70
C LEU A 64 -7.96 2.12 1.62
N PHE A 65 -7.51 1.24 2.50
CA PHE A 65 -8.39 0.58 3.46
C PHE A 65 -7.80 0.68 4.86
N THR A 66 -8.56 1.26 5.79
CA THR A 66 -8.12 1.39 7.18
C THR A 66 -8.35 0.07 7.90
N VAL A 67 -7.35 -0.40 8.64
CA VAL A 67 -7.47 -1.55 9.55
C VAL A 67 -7.23 -1.08 10.98
N ASN A 68 -7.79 -1.77 11.96
CA ASN A 68 -7.72 -1.41 13.38
C ASN A 68 -8.29 0.00 13.68
N PRO A 69 -9.62 0.09 13.94
CA PRO A 69 -10.24 1.34 14.35
C PRO A 69 -9.73 1.84 15.71
#